data_AF-A0AAU3PL02-F1
#
_entry.id   AF-A0AAU3PL02-F1
#
_cell.length_a   1.000
_cell.length_b   1.000
_cell.length_c   1.000
_cell.angle_alpha   90.00
_cell.angle_beta   90.00
_cell.angle_gamma   90.00
#
_symmetry.space_group_name_H-M   'P 1'
#
loop_
_entity.id
_entity.type
_entity.pdbx_description
1 polymer ?
#
loop_
_entity_poly.entity_id
_entity_poly.type
_entity_poly.pdbx_seq_one_letter_code
_entity_poly.pdbx_strand_id
1 'polypeptide(L)'
;MRDLRAGEDPETILDSLTYDNPADTAVTPPLPPTTTEIEHAMSVVRSLKMSPEMDRRVKEAAAAHCVTQSMLIRQYIEMGLAAEQPERMIPLSDAIRVLSNLRPSA
;
A
#
# COMPACT_ATOMS: atom_id res chain seq x y z
N MET A 1 -3.05 -46.19 -12.90
CA MET A 1 -4.29 -45.90 -12.16
C MET A 1 -4.75 -47.19 -11.54
N ARG A 2 -4.85 -47.27 -10.21
CA ARG A 2 -5.23 -48.50 -9.51
C ARG A 2 -6.76 -48.56 -9.49
N ASP A 3 -7.36 -49.61 -10.05
CA ASP A 3 -8.82 -49.77 -10.04
C ASP A 3 -9.31 -50.00 -8.60
N LEU A 4 -10.13 -49.07 -8.11
CA LEU A 4 -10.70 -49.11 -6.77
C LEU A 4 -11.68 -50.28 -6.66
N ARG A 5 -11.45 -51.19 -5.71
CA ARG A 5 -12.39 -52.27 -5.41
C ARG A 5 -13.39 -51.80 -4.37
N ALA A 6 -14.67 -52.10 -4.59
CA ALA A 6 -15.71 -51.80 -3.61
C ALA A 6 -15.43 -52.55 -2.29
N GLY A 7 -15.31 -51.80 -1.19
CA GLY A 7 -15.06 -52.33 0.17
C GLY A 7 -13.72 -51.97 0.80
N GLU A 8 -12.91 -51.12 0.16
CA GLU A 8 -11.66 -50.60 0.75
C GLU A 8 -11.96 -49.55 1.84
N ASP A 9 -11.25 -49.62 2.95
CA ASP A 9 -11.41 -48.71 4.09
C ASP A 9 -10.88 -47.31 3.73
N PRO A 10 -11.71 -46.25 3.79
CA PRO A 10 -11.31 -44.89 3.43
C PRO A 10 -10.11 -44.37 4.22
N GLU A 11 -9.91 -44.82 5.46
CA GLU A 11 -8.76 -44.44 6.30
C GLU A 11 -7.44 -44.94 5.67
N THR A 12 -7.43 -46.15 5.14
CA THR A 12 -6.24 -46.75 4.52
C THR A 12 -5.84 -46.02 3.24
N ILE A 13 -6.84 -45.48 2.52
CA ILE A 13 -6.62 -44.67 1.32
C ILE A 13 -5.99 -43.34 1.70
N LEU A 14 -6.55 -42.64 2.71
CA LEU A 14 -6.03 -41.35 3.18
C LEU A 14 -4.59 -41.47 3.69
N ASP A 15 -4.27 -42.52 4.45
CA ASP A 15 -2.92 -42.77 4.96
C ASP A 15 -1.90 -43.10 3.85
N SER A 16 -2.37 -43.58 2.70
CA SER A 16 -1.52 -43.86 1.54
C SER A 16 -1.26 -42.64 0.64
N LEU A 17 -1.95 -41.52 0.87
CA LEU A 17 -1.78 -40.29 0.10
C LEU A 17 -0.52 -39.53 0.56
N THR A 18 0.62 -39.88 -0.01
CA THR A 18 1.82 -39.05 0.07
C THR A 18 1.83 -38.04 -1.07
N TYR A 19 1.80 -36.74 -0.72
CA TYR A 19 1.92 -35.65 -1.69
C TYR A 19 3.41 -35.34 -1.90
N ASP A 20 4.04 -35.94 -2.92
CA ASP A 20 5.42 -35.59 -3.30
C ASP A 20 5.38 -34.27 -4.09
N ASN A 21 5.23 -33.16 -3.37
CA ASN A 21 5.25 -31.84 -3.97
C ASN A 21 6.71 -31.40 -4.13
N PRO A 22 7.22 -31.23 -5.37
CA PRO A 22 8.56 -30.68 -5.57
C PRO A 22 8.72 -29.27 -4.99
N ALA A 23 7.62 -28.61 -4.57
CA ALA A 23 7.66 -27.35 -3.82
C ALA A 23 8.04 -27.50 -2.32
N ASP A 24 7.91 -28.69 -1.71
CA ASP A 24 8.29 -28.89 -0.29
C ASP A 24 9.81 -28.95 -0.07
N THR A 25 10.58 -29.10 -1.15
CA THR A 25 12.06 -29.03 -1.13
C THR A 25 12.60 -27.72 -1.71
N ALA A 26 11.72 -26.87 -2.26
CA ALA A 26 12.11 -25.57 -2.78
C ALA A 26 12.18 -24.54 -1.63
N VAL A 27 13.25 -23.75 -1.59
CA VAL A 27 13.33 -22.61 -0.67
C VAL A 27 12.20 -21.65 -1.02
N THR A 28 11.21 -21.52 -0.13
CA THR A 28 10.10 -20.59 -0.29
C THR A 28 10.68 -19.18 -0.45
N PRO A 29 10.40 -18.46 -1.56
CA PRO A 29 10.84 -17.09 -1.71
C PRO A 29 10.25 -16.24 -0.56
N PRO A 30 11.00 -15.26 -0.04
CA PRO A 30 10.51 -14.43 1.04
C PRO A 30 9.24 -13.72 0.58
N LEU A 31 8.25 -13.65 1.48
CA LEU A 31 7.03 -12.91 1.22
C LEU A 31 7.36 -11.43 0.98
N PRO A 32 6.58 -10.75 0.12
CA PRO A 32 6.70 -9.30 0.01
C PRO A 32 6.46 -8.66 1.39
N PRO A 33 7.13 -7.53 1.70
CA PRO A 33 6.95 -6.88 2.98
C PRO A 33 5.49 -6.50 3.18
N THR A 34 5.02 -6.72 4.39
CA THR A 34 3.69 -6.32 4.83
C THR A 34 3.53 -4.80 4.78
N THR A 35 2.29 -4.32 4.70
CA THR A 35 2.00 -2.87 4.73
C THR A 35 2.67 -2.18 5.93
N THR A 36 2.67 -2.82 7.09
CA THR A 36 3.32 -2.31 8.30
C THR A 36 4.84 -2.23 8.16
N GLU A 37 5.48 -3.23 7.55
CA GLU A 37 6.93 -3.20 7.28
C GLU A 37 7.30 -2.12 6.28
N ILE A 38 6.46 -1.88 5.26
CA ILE A 38 6.66 -0.79 4.28
C ILE A 38 6.54 0.57 4.97
N GLU A 39 5.50 0.77 5.78
CA GLU A 39 5.30 2.02 6.53
C GLU A 39 6.46 2.31 7.48
N HIS A 40 6.94 1.30 8.22
CA HIS A 40 8.09 1.43 9.11
C HIS A 40 9.40 1.67 8.37
N ALA A 41 9.62 1.01 7.22
CA ALA A 41 10.84 1.17 6.44
C ALA A 41 10.91 2.52 5.70
N MET A 42 9.76 3.13 5.38
CA MET A 42 9.69 4.34 4.55
C MET A 42 9.27 5.62 5.28
N SER A 43 8.94 5.56 6.57
CA SER A 43 8.54 6.76 7.33
C SER A 43 9.54 7.13 8.42
N VAL A 44 10.03 8.38 8.34
CA VAL A 44 10.83 8.99 9.41
C VAL A 44 9.92 9.81 10.30
N VAL A 45 9.91 9.52 11.60
CA VAL A 45 9.17 10.31 12.59
C VAL A 45 10.01 11.53 12.98
N ARG A 46 9.42 12.72 12.89
CA ARG A 46 10.03 13.98 13.34
C ARG A 46 9.07 14.77 14.20
N SER A 47 9.57 15.31 15.30
CA SER A 47 8.82 16.24 16.14
C SER A 47 8.99 17.67 15.63
N LEU A 48 7.88 18.36 15.36
CA LEU A 48 7.86 19.76 14.95
C LEU A 48 7.21 20.61 16.05
N LYS A 49 7.84 21.73 16.41
CA LYS A 49 7.19 22.77 17.23
C LYS A 49 6.43 23.72 16.31
N MET A 50 5.19 24.02 16.67
CA MET A 50 4.33 24.97 15.96
C MET A 50 3.65 25.91 16.94
N SER A 51 3.26 27.10 16.48
CA SER A 51 2.45 28.00 17.31
C SER A 51 1.05 27.40 17.54
N PRO A 52 0.37 27.74 18.65
CA PRO A 52 -0.98 27.26 18.92
C PRO A 52 -1.99 27.63 17.82
N GLU A 53 -1.81 28.80 17.19
CA GLU A 53 -2.63 29.24 16.08
C GLU A 53 -2.45 28.36 14.84
N MET A 54 -1.20 27.98 14.53
CA MET A 54 -0.90 27.11 13.40
C MET A 54 -1.48 25.71 13.60
N ASP A 55 -1.34 25.14 14.80
CA ASP A 55 -1.94 23.85 15.16
C ASP A 55 -3.46 23.88 14.97
N ARG A 56 -4.13 24.93 15.46
CA ARG A 56 -5.57 25.11 15.29
C ARG A 56 -5.98 25.13 13.81
N ARG A 57 -5.26 25.88 12.99
CA ARG A 57 -5.54 25.98 11.54
C ARG A 57 -5.35 24.65 10.82
N VAL A 58 -4.31 23.89 11.17
CA VAL A 58 -4.07 22.55 10.62
C VAL A 58 -5.20 21.61 11.01
N LYS A 59 -5.62 21.64 12.28
CA LYS A 59 -6.73 20.82 12.77
C LYS A 59 -8.04 21.11 12.06
N GLU A 60 -8.38 22.38 11.89
CA GLU A 60 -9.59 22.82 11.19
C GLU A 60 -9.57 22.38 9.71
N ALA A 61 -8.45 22.57 9.02
CA ALA A 61 -8.29 22.14 7.63
C ALA A 61 -8.37 20.62 7.48
N ALA A 62 -7.73 19.86 8.38
CA ALA A 62 -7.75 18.39 8.33
C ALA A 62 -9.17 17.84 8.52
N ALA A 63 -9.93 18.44 9.44
CA ALA A 63 -11.34 18.11 9.64
C ALA A 63 -12.19 18.40 8.40
N ALA A 64 -11.97 19.53 7.72
CA ALA A 64 -12.69 19.87 6.49
C ALA A 64 -12.46 18.86 5.35
N HIS A 65 -11.30 18.19 5.34
CA HIS A 65 -10.92 17.19 4.35
C HIS A 65 -11.13 15.73 4.83
N CYS A 66 -11.69 15.51 6.02
CA CYS A 66 -11.88 14.18 6.61
C CYS A 66 -10.58 13.35 6.70
N VAL A 67 -9.44 14.01 6.96
CA VAL A 67 -8.13 13.35 7.11
C VAL A 67 -7.53 13.65 8.48
N THR A 68 -6.51 12.89 8.87
CA THR A 68 -5.74 13.19 10.08
C THR A 68 -4.83 14.41 9.88
N GLN A 69 -4.51 15.11 10.96
CA GLN A 69 -3.57 16.24 10.91
C GLN A 69 -2.21 15.82 10.33
N SER A 70 -1.70 14.65 10.73
CA SER A 70 -0.43 14.12 10.21
C SER A 70 -0.46 13.88 8.70
N MET A 71 -1.58 13.39 8.15
CA MET A 71 -1.75 13.22 6.70
C MET A 71 -1.74 14.56 5.99
N LEU A 72 -2.48 15.54 6.51
CA LEU A 72 -2.54 16.88 5.92
C LEU A 72 -1.15 17.56 5.94
N ILE A 73 -0.45 17.48 7.07
CA ILE A 73 0.91 18.04 7.23
C ILE A 73 1.85 17.43 6.20
N ARG A 74 1.83 16.09 6.04
CA ARG A 74 2.67 15.40 5.04
C ARG A 74 2.36 15.87 3.63
N GLN A 75 1.08 15.93 3.26
CA GLN A 75 0.64 16.38 1.95
C GLN A 75 1.11 17.81 1.65
N TYR A 76 1.02 18.71 2.62
CA TYR A 76 1.42 20.11 2.44
C TYR A 76 2.93 20.27 2.32
N ILE A 77 3.71 19.49 3.07
CA ILE A 77 5.17 19.44 2.93
C ILE A 77 5.55 18.93 1.53
N GLU A 78 4.94 17.84 1.06
CA GLU A 78 5.20 17.28 -0.26
C GLU A 78 4.85 18.26 -1.38
N MET A 79 3.72 18.96 -1.27
CA MET A 79 3.34 20.00 -2.24
C MET A 79 4.30 21.19 -2.23
N GLY A 80 4.76 21.62 -1.04
CA GLY A 80 5.76 22.68 -0.91
C GLY A 80 7.09 22.29 -1.57
N LEU A 81 7.59 21.09 -1.26
CA LEU A 81 8.83 20.56 -1.86
C LEU A 81 8.72 20.37 -3.37
N ALA A 82 7.56 19.89 -3.85
CA ALA A 82 7.32 19.74 -5.29
C ALA A 82 7.27 21.10 -6.01
N ALA A 83 6.77 22.15 -5.36
CA ALA A 83 6.75 23.50 -5.91
C ALA A 83 8.16 24.12 -5.98
N GLU A 84 9.09 23.70 -5.13
CA GLU A 84 10.49 24.13 -5.15
C GLU A 84 11.34 23.45 -6.25
N GLN A 85 10.81 22.41 -6.92
CA GLN A 85 11.49 21.70 -8.01
C GLN A 85 10.92 22.08 -9.39
N PRO A 86 11.34 23.21 -9.99
CA PRO A 86 10.85 23.67 -11.28
C PRO A 86 11.23 22.75 -12.47
N GLU A 87 12.11 21.77 -12.27
CA GLU A 87 12.49 20.80 -13.32
C GLU A 87 11.56 19.59 -13.44
N ARG A 88 10.49 19.48 -12.62
CA ARG A 88 9.42 18.52 -12.94
C ARG A 88 8.74 18.97 -14.23
N MET A 89 8.86 18.15 -15.27
CA MET A 89 8.46 18.46 -16.65
C MET A 89 7.02 18.98 -16.80
N ILE A 90 6.12 18.71 -15.85
CA ILE A 90 4.81 19.35 -15.72
C ILE A 90 4.42 19.37 -14.21
N PRO A 91 3.98 20.51 -13.63
CA PRO A 91 3.48 20.54 -12.26
C PRO A 91 2.21 19.69 -12.09
N LEU A 92 2.01 19.08 -10.92
CA LEU A 92 0.90 18.15 -10.66
C LEU A 92 -0.49 18.80 -10.84
N SER A 93 -0.61 20.09 -10.52
CA SER A 93 -1.81 20.88 -10.81
C SER A 93 -2.13 20.94 -12.30
N ASP A 94 -1.12 21.11 -13.16
CA ASP A 94 -1.30 21.08 -14.61
C ASP A 94 -1.59 19.66 -15.11
N ALA A 95 -0.97 18.63 -14.53
CA ALA A 95 -1.29 17.24 -14.86
C ALA A 95 -2.76 16.91 -14.56
N ILE A 96 -3.27 17.32 -13.39
CA ILE A 96 -4.68 17.15 -13.02
C ILE A 96 -5.60 17.95 -13.95
N ARG A 97 -5.23 19.20 -14.28
CA ARG A 97 -6.00 20.04 -15.20
C ARG A 97 -6.07 19.45 -16.60
N VAL A 98 -4.96 18.89 -17.10
CA VAL A 98 -4.89 18.19 -18.38
C VAL A 98 -5.76 16.94 -18.36
N LEU A 99 -5.64 16.10 -17.33
CA LEU A 99 -6.46 14.88 -17.19
C LEU A 99 -7.95 15.20 -17.06
N SER A 100 -8.30 16.28 -16.39
CA SER A 100 -9.70 16.73 -16.22
C SER A 100 -10.30 17.31 -17.50
N ASN A 101 -9.46 17.78 -18.43
CA ASN A 101 -9.86 18.30 -19.74
C ASN A 101 -9.89 17.22 -20.84
N LEU A 102 -9.43 16.00 -20.55
CA LEU A 102 -9.66 14.86 -21.45
C LEU A 102 -11.14 14.52 -21.39
N ARG A 103 -11.89 14.83 -22.46
CA ARG A 103 -13.20 14.22 -22.66
C ARG A 103 -13.03 12.70 -22.66
N PRO A 104 -14.04 11.92 -22.20
CA PRO A 104 -14.04 10.49 -22.42
C PRO A 104 -13.89 10.25 -23.92
N SER A 105 -12.80 9.62 -24.34
CA SER A 105 -12.75 9.07 -25.70
C SER A 105 -13.78 7.96 -25.75
N ALA A 106 -14.69 8.08 -26.72
CA ALA A 106 -15.61 7.02 -27.10
C ALA A 106 -14.87 5.72 -27.42
#